data_AF-A0A2W5RUK5-F1
#
_entry.id   AF-A0A2W5RUK5-F1
#
_cell.length_a   1.000
_cell.length_b   1.000
_cell.length_c   1.000
_cell.angle_alpha   90.00
_cell.angle_beta   90.00
_cell.angle_gamma   90.00
#
_symmetry.space_group_name_H-M   'P 1'
#
loop_
_entity.id
_entity.type
_entity.pdbx_description
1 polymer ?
#
loop_
_entity_poly.entity_id
_entity_poly.type
_entity_poly.pdbx_seq_one_letter_code
_entity_poly.pdbx_strand_id
1 'polypeptide(L)'
;MNLLERELHYPLGDRLPAIGDTIEVLPGVRWIRMALPFALDHINLWLLRDTIDGVEGWTVVDCCIARPEAQAQWEQIFETQLQGLPILRVIVTHMHPDHIGLADWLCTRWNAPLWISSTDYHVARVLTQAGDTLAGGDAAADFFAMHGLTDPDAVAKIRARTSYYRNMVPAVPERFVRLLDGDIVHIGGREWRCIVGYGHAPEHIALYCDALKALLGGDMMLPRISTNVSVHAGEPEANSLKLFLDSIVKFMDLPGD
;
A
#
# COMPACT_ATOMS: atom_id res chain seq x y z
N MET A 1 -17.07 9.93 3.25
CA MET A 1 -17.75 8.75 3.83
C MET A 1 -18.80 8.28 2.84
N ASN A 2 -18.86 6.97 2.58
CA ASN A 2 -19.79 6.35 1.64
C ASN A 2 -21.20 6.26 2.25
N LEU A 3 -22.16 7.03 1.72
CA LEU A 3 -23.56 7.01 2.18
C LEU A 3 -24.31 5.73 1.75
N LEU A 4 -23.77 5.03 0.75
CA LEU A 4 -24.29 3.79 0.18
C LEU A 4 -23.52 2.56 0.70
N GLU A 5 -22.78 2.68 1.81
CA GLU A 5 -22.06 1.55 2.43
C GLU A 5 -22.98 0.33 2.68
N ARG A 6 -24.27 0.56 2.91
CA ARG A 6 -25.30 -0.49 3.10
C ARG A 6 -25.53 -1.37 1.86
N GLU A 7 -25.12 -0.93 0.68
CA GLU A 7 -25.22 -1.69 -0.57
C GLU A 7 -24.05 -2.68 -0.72
N LEU A 8 -23.02 -2.54 0.13
CA LEU A 8 -21.90 -3.46 0.21
C LEU A 8 -22.22 -4.60 1.18
N HIS A 9 -21.74 -5.80 0.85
CA HIS A 9 -21.83 -6.95 1.73
C HIS A 9 -20.50 -7.18 2.45
N TYR A 10 -20.53 -7.15 3.79
CA TYR A 10 -19.37 -7.49 4.62
C TYR A 10 -19.53 -8.94 5.14
N PRO A 11 -18.86 -9.94 4.53
CA PRO A 11 -19.07 -11.36 4.86
C PRO A 11 -18.68 -11.72 6.30
N LEU A 12 -17.83 -10.90 6.94
CA LEU A 12 -17.41 -11.05 8.33
C LEU A 12 -18.12 -10.08 9.29
N GLY A 13 -19.09 -9.30 8.81
CA GLY A 13 -19.73 -8.22 9.56
C GLY A 13 -18.70 -7.24 10.13
N ASP A 14 -18.84 -6.90 11.42
CA ASP A 14 -17.94 -5.98 12.14
C ASP A 14 -16.67 -6.65 12.70
N ARG A 15 -16.41 -7.92 12.36
CA ARG A 15 -15.26 -8.64 12.91
C ARG A 15 -13.96 -8.05 12.35
N LEU A 16 -13.06 -7.66 13.25
CA LEU A 16 -11.72 -7.16 12.93
C LEU A 16 -10.66 -8.06 13.59
N PRO A 17 -9.46 -8.25 12.99
CA PRO A 17 -8.35 -8.90 13.69
C PRO A 17 -7.88 -7.99 14.84
N ALA A 18 -7.54 -8.61 15.97
CA ALA A 18 -6.95 -7.89 17.09
C ALA A 18 -5.53 -7.41 16.74
N ILE A 19 -5.00 -6.45 17.53
CA ILE A 19 -3.62 -5.99 17.37
C ILE A 19 -2.67 -7.18 17.54
N GLY A 20 -1.79 -7.36 16.55
CA GLY A 20 -0.82 -8.45 16.50
C GLY A 20 -1.40 -9.83 16.19
N ASP A 21 -2.67 -9.91 15.75
CA ASP A 21 -3.35 -11.16 15.38
C ASP A 21 -3.77 -11.14 13.90
N THR A 22 -4.22 -12.30 13.39
CA THR A 22 -4.72 -12.44 12.02
C THR A 22 -6.08 -13.14 11.96
N ILE A 23 -6.84 -12.83 10.91
CA ILE A 23 -8.04 -13.60 10.55
C ILE A 23 -7.82 -14.21 9.17
N GLU A 24 -8.03 -15.52 9.03
CA GLU A 24 -8.11 -16.15 7.72
C GLU A 24 -9.45 -15.80 7.07
N VAL A 25 -9.40 -15.04 5.97
CA VAL A 25 -10.58 -14.55 5.26
C VAL A 25 -10.94 -15.43 4.07
N LEU A 26 -9.94 -16.11 3.49
CA LEU A 26 -10.05 -17.11 2.43
C LEU A 26 -8.95 -18.17 2.65
N PRO A 27 -9.04 -19.37 2.08
CA PRO A 27 -8.05 -20.43 2.29
C PRO A 27 -6.63 -19.98 1.92
N GLY A 28 -5.75 -19.86 2.92
CA GLY A 28 -4.37 -19.38 2.76
C GLY A 28 -4.22 -17.86 2.63
N VAL A 29 -5.27 -17.07 2.87
CA VAL A 29 -5.26 -15.60 2.84
C VAL A 29 -5.65 -15.07 4.22
N ARG A 30 -4.71 -14.43 4.89
CA ARG A 30 -4.89 -13.87 6.24
C ARG A 30 -4.82 -12.36 6.21
N TRP A 31 -5.75 -11.75 6.93
CA TRP A 31 -5.88 -10.32 7.13
C TRP A 31 -5.17 -9.89 8.42
N ILE A 32 -4.28 -8.90 8.29
CA ILE A 32 -3.70 -8.13 9.39
C ILE A 32 -4.29 -6.72 9.36
N ARG A 33 -4.58 -6.13 10.52
CA ARG A 33 -4.95 -4.72 10.65
C ARG A 33 -3.94 -4.01 11.54
N MET A 34 -3.24 -3.01 11.00
CA MET A 34 -2.24 -2.22 11.73
C MET A 34 -2.74 -0.80 12.00
N ALA A 35 -2.40 -0.26 13.17
CA ALA A 35 -2.83 1.07 13.58
C ALA A 35 -1.96 2.18 12.97
N LEU A 36 -2.62 3.24 12.50
CA LEU A 36 -2.00 4.45 11.96
C LEU A 36 -2.29 5.66 12.88
N PRO A 37 -1.32 6.58 13.07
CA PRO A 37 -1.50 7.78 13.89
C PRO A 37 -2.15 8.94 13.11
N PHE A 38 -3.12 8.65 12.23
CA PHE A 38 -3.80 9.63 11.39
C PHE A 38 -5.32 9.56 11.56
N ALA A 39 -6.06 10.43 10.87
CA ALA A 39 -7.53 10.35 10.83
C ALA A 39 -8.02 9.06 10.18
N LEU A 40 -7.31 8.57 9.15
CA LEU A 40 -7.36 7.16 8.76
C LEU A 40 -6.49 6.39 9.77
N ASP A 41 -7.15 5.72 10.70
CA ASP A 41 -6.52 5.15 11.90
C ASP A 41 -5.96 3.73 11.72
N HIS A 42 -6.05 3.17 10.50
CA HIS A 42 -5.58 1.83 10.21
C HIS A 42 -5.24 1.60 8.74
N ILE A 43 -4.41 0.59 8.51
CA ILE A 43 -4.18 -0.06 7.21
C ILE A 43 -4.41 -1.56 7.34
N ASN A 44 -4.90 -2.19 6.26
CA ASN A 44 -5.02 -3.64 6.15
C ASN A 44 -3.86 -4.21 5.35
N LEU A 45 -3.18 -5.21 5.88
CA LEU A 45 -2.08 -5.93 5.24
C LEU A 45 -2.47 -7.40 5.07
N TRP A 46 -1.75 -8.12 4.20
CA TRP A 46 -2.11 -9.50 3.88
C TRP A 46 -0.93 -10.46 4.05
N LEU A 47 -1.20 -11.62 4.65
CA LEU A 47 -0.33 -12.78 4.64
C LEU A 47 -0.94 -13.85 3.75
N LEU A 48 -0.20 -14.24 2.71
CA LEU A 48 -0.60 -15.25 1.75
C LEU A 48 0.28 -16.48 1.93
N ARG A 49 -0.31 -17.64 2.21
CA ARG A 49 0.43 -18.91 2.31
C ARG A 49 1.08 -19.19 0.97
N ASP A 50 2.37 -19.53 0.98
CA ASP A 50 3.16 -19.64 -0.24
C ASP A 50 4.24 -20.73 -0.17
N THR A 51 4.80 -21.07 -1.32
CA THR A 51 5.95 -21.97 -1.44
C THR A 51 6.82 -21.51 -2.61
N ILE A 52 8.07 -21.16 -2.33
CA ILE A 52 9.05 -20.72 -3.34
C ILE A 52 10.27 -21.62 -3.21
N ASP A 53 10.71 -22.22 -4.33
CA ASP A 53 11.87 -23.12 -4.40
C ASP A 53 11.83 -24.26 -3.37
N GLY A 54 10.63 -24.78 -3.09
CA GLY A 54 10.40 -25.86 -2.13
C GLY A 54 10.36 -25.44 -0.66
N VAL A 55 10.49 -24.14 -0.36
CA VAL A 55 10.38 -23.60 1.00
C VAL A 55 8.96 -23.11 1.24
N GLU A 56 8.25 -23.73 2.19
CA GLU A 56 6.96 -23.24 2.65
C GLU A 56 7.10 -21.96 3.47
N GLY A 57 6.19 -21.00 3.28
CA GLY A 57 6.24 -19.72 3.99
C GLY A 57 5.09 -18.81 3.65
N TRP A 58 5.36 -17.51 3.75
CA TRP A 58 4.36 -16.46 3.57
C TRP A 58 4.85 -15.40 2.58
N THR A 59 3.97 -14.98 1.69
CA THR A 59 4.10 -13.72 0.95
C THR A 59 3.35 -12.63 1.74
N VAL A 60 4.03 -11.53 2.05
CA VAL A 60 3.41 -10.34 2.64
C VAL A 60 2.94 -9.41 1.52
N VAL A 61 1.78 -8.76 1.70
CA VAL A 61 1.33 -7.63 0.88
C VAL A 61 1.13 -6.41 1.78
N ASP A 62 1.90 -5.35 1.50
CA ASP A 62 2.02 -4.08 2.23
C ASP A 62 2.58 -4.18 3.66
N CYS A 63 3.05 -3.05 4.22
CA CYS A 63 4.02 -3.05 5.32
C CYS A 63 3.66 -2.23 6.57
N CYS A 64 2.74 -1.27 6.51
CA CYS A 64 2.59 -0.19 7.49
C CYS A 64 3.75 0.85 7.46
N ILE A 65 3.54 2.00 8.11
CA ILE A 65 4.55 3.05 8.30
C ILE A 65 5.68 2.59 9.24
N ALA A 66 6.88 3.14 9.06
CA ALA A 66 7.97 2.91 10.00
C ALA A 66 7.76 3.66 11.33
N ARG A 67 7.37 2.91 12.36
CA ARG A 67 7.31 3.37 13.75
C ARG A 67 7.48 2.22 14.73
N PRO A 68 7.94 2.47 15.97
CA PRO A 68 8.18 1.42 16.95
C PRO A 68 6.97 0.51 17.20
N GLU A 69 5.76 1.07 17.24
CA GLU A 69 4.54 0.32 17.54
C GLU A 69 4.12 -0.60 16.39
N ALA A 70 4.36 -0.19 15.13
CA ALA A 70 4.12 -1.04 13.96
C ALA A 70 5.17 -2.17 13.88
N GLN A 71 6.43 -1.88 14.20
CA GLN A 71 7.49 -2.90 14.30
C GLN A 71 7.18 -3.92 15.41
N ALA A 72 6.75 -3.45 16.59
CA ALA A 72 6.36 -4.33 17.69
C ALA A 72 5.15 -5.22 17.30
N GLN A 73 4.18 -4.67 16.58
CA GLN A 73 3.06 -5.46 16.06
C GLN A 73 3.52 -6.52 15.05
N TRP A 74 4.48 -6.19 14.17
CA TRP A 74 5.09 -7.16 13.26
C TRP A 74 5.86 -8.27 13.99
N GLU A 75 6.65 -7.95 15.02
CA GLU A 75 7.36 -8.97 15.81
C GLU A 75 6.36 -9.93 16.48
N GLN A 76 5.24 -9.43 17.02
CA GLN A 76 4.17 -10.30 17.54
C GLN A 76 3.57 -11.21 16.46
N ILE A 77 3.38 -10.71 15.24
CA ILE A 77 2.91 -11.51 14.09
C ILE A 77 3.94 -12.60 13.74
N PHE A 78 5.23 -12.27 13.75
CA PHE A 78 6.29 -13.25 13.47
C PHE A 78 6.28 -14.40 14.48
N GLU A 79 6.12 -14.06 15.76
CA GLU A 79 6.11 -15.04 16.84
C GLU A 79 4.86 -15.92 16.84
N THR A 80 3.69 -15.35 16.52
CA THR A 80 2.41 -16.01 16.80
C THR A 80 1.61 -16.43 15.56
N GLN A 81 1.81 -15.77 14.42
CA GLN A 81 0.91 -15.89 13.25
C GLN A 81 1.55 -16.61 12.07
N LEU A 82 2.89 -16.63 11.98
CA LEU A 82 3.61 -17.25 10.87
C LEU A 82 3.76 -18.78 10.98
N GLN A 83 3.30 -19.39 12.08
CA GLN A 83 3.36 -20.85 12.30
C GLN A 83 4.81 -21.41 12.24
N GLY A 84 5.79 -20.60 12.62
CA GLY A 84 7.22 -20.96 12.55
C GLY A 84 7.81 -20.95 11.13
N LEU A 85 7.08 -20.46 10.14
CA LEU A 85 7.55 -20.39 8.74
C LEU A 85 8.06 -19.00 8.37
N PRO A 86 8.98 -18.88 7.39
CA PRO A 86 9.53 -17.60 6.98
C PRO A 86 8.59 -16.77 6.10
N ILE A 87 8.88 -15.46 6.02
CA ILE A 87 8.40 -14.61 4.92
C ILE A 87 9.34 -14.83 3.71
N LEU A 88 8.77 -15.16 2.57
CA LEU A 88 9.50 -15.52 1.34
C LEU A 88 9.71 -14.33 0.41
N ARG A 89 8.80 -13.35 0.44
CA ARG A 89 8.86 -12.08 -0.31
C ARG A 89 7.88 -11.08 0.30
N VAL A 90 8.11 -9.81 -0.03
CA VAL A 90 7.24 -8.69 0.33
C VAL A 90 6.76 -8.06 -0.97
N ILE A 91 5.44 -8.02 -1.17
CA ILE A 91 4.81 -7.27 -2.27
C ILE A 91 4.32 -5.95 -1.69
N VAL A 92 4.56 -4.85 -2.40
CA VAL A 92 4.01 -3.53 -2.06
C VAL A 92 3.14 -3.06 -3.21
N THR A 93 1.92 -2.63 -2.89
CA THR A 93 0.93 -2.18 -3.88
C THR A 93 1.34 -0.85 -4.51
N HIS A 94 1.80 0.11 -3.70
CA HIS A 94 2.24 1.43 -4.17
C HIS A 94 3.10 2.14 -3.11
N MET A 95 3.65 3.31 -3.47
CA MET A 95 4.67 4.00 -2.68
C MET A 95 4.16 4.78 -1.45
N HIS A 96 2.87 4.85 -1.16
CA HIS A 96 2.45 5.64 0.00
C HIS A 96 3.03 5.05 1.31
N PRO A 97 3.35 5.91 2.30
CA PRO A 97 4.17 5.52 3.43
C PRO A 97 3.61 4.36 4.26
N ASP A 98 2.30 4.26 4.38
CA ASP A 98 1.61 3.19 5.08
C ASP A 98 1.67 1.86 4.33
N HIS A 99 1.92 1.84 3.02
CA HIS A 99 2.08 0.60 2.26
C HIS A 99 3.55 0.18 2.17
N ILE A 100 4.48 1.12 1.96
CA ILE A 100 5.91 0.81 1.75
C ILE A 100 6.79 1.00 2.99
N GLY A 101 6.33 1.69 4.03
CA GLY A 101 7.19 2.26 5.08
C GLY A 101 8.13 1.28 5.78
N LEU A 102 7.66 0.07 6.10
CA LEU A 102 8.46 -1.01 6.68
C LEU A 102 9.01 -2.02 5.66
N ALA A 103 8.89 -1.78 4.35
CA ALA A 103 9.35 -2.73 3.33
C ALA A 103 10.83 -3.10 3.47
N ASP A 104 11.71 -2.11 3.67
CA ASP A 104 13.15 -2.35 3.86
C ASP A 104 13.44 -3.18 5.12
N TRP A 105 12.74 -2.85 6.21
CA TRP A 105 12.88 -3.56 7.47
C TRP A 105 12.41 -5.02 7.36
N LEU A 106 11.26 -5.27 6.73
CA LEU A 106 10.74 -6.62 6.48
C LEU A 106 11.66 -7.43 5.55
N CYS A 107 12.07 -6.84 4.43
CA CYS A 107 12.98 -7.48 3.47
C CYS A 107 14.32 -7.85 4.12
N THR A 108 14.91 -6.95 4.91
CA THR A 108 16.16 -7.20 5.62
C THR A 108 15.99 -8.28 6.69
N ARG A 109 14.92 -8.22 7.49
CA ARG A 109 14.64 -9.17 8.59
C ARG A 109 14.51 -10.62 8.10
N TRP A 110 13.95 -10.81 6.91
CA TRP A 110 13.63 -12.13 6.36
C TRP A 110 14.48 -12.53 5.15
N ASN A 111 15.45 -11.68 4.75
CA ASN A 111 16.21 -11.85 3.52
C ASN A 111 15.30 -12.11 2.30
N ALA A 112 14.22 -11.33 2.23
CA ALA A 112 13.13 -11.52 1.28
C ALA A 112 13.13 -10.40 0.22
N PRO A 113 12.96 -10.71 -1.08
CA PRO A 113 12.92 -9.69 -2.12
C PRO A 113 11.65 -8.82 -2.01
N LEU A 114 11.80 -7.53 -2.34
CA LEU A 114 10.69 -6.62 -2.58
C LEU A 114 10.15 -6.80 -4.01
N TRP A 115 8.84 -6.91 -4.15
CA TRP A 115 8.12 -6.94 -5.40
C TRP A 115 7.20 -5.72 -5.47
N ILE A 116 7.36 -4.88 -6.48
CA ILE A 116 6.66 -3.58 -6.61
C ILE A 116 6.75 -3.11 -8.07
N SER A 117 5.85 -2.22 -8.48
CA SER A 117 5.97 -1.55 -9.78
C SER A 117 7.20 -0.64 -9.85
N SER A 118 7.69 -0.38 -11.05
CA SER A 118 8.95 0.36 -11.23
C SER A 118 8.81 1.83 -10.89
N THR A 119 7.68 2.44 -11.24
CA THR A 119 7.46 3.87 -11.00
C THR A 119 7.28 4.13 -9.52
N ASP A 120 6.46 3.35 -8.80
CA ASP A 120 6.32 3.50 -7.35
C ASP A 120 7.64 3.27 -6.61
N TYR A 121 8.41 2.25 -7.01
CA TYR A 121 9.73 2.02 -6.42
C TYR A 121 10.64 3.24 -6.56
N HIS A 122 10.78 3.78 -7.77
CA HIS A 122 11.68 4.90 -8.00
C HIS A 122 11.18 6.20 -7.38
N VAL A 123 9.87 6.45 -7.38
CA VAL A 123 9.29 7.60 -6.67
C VAL A 123 9.53 7.50 -5.17
N ALA A 124 9.33 6.32 -4.56
CA ALA A 124 9.67 6.11 -3.15
C ALA A 124 11.14 6.41 -2.84
N ARG A 125 12.05 5.91 -3.70
CA ARG A 125 13.50 6.16 -3.58
C ARG A 125 13.84 7.65 -3.63
N VAL A 126 13.20 8.41 -4.53
CA VAL A 126 13.36 9.87 -4.62
C VAL A 126 12.82 10.55 -3.38
N LEU A 127 11.60 10.23 -2.94
CA LEU A 127 10.95 10.88 -1.79
C LEU A 127 11.65 10.59 -0.45
N THR A 128 12.32 9.44 -0.30
CA THR A 128 13.14 9.15 0.88
C THR A 128 14.44 9.97 0.92
N GLN A 129 14.94 10.43 -0.24
CA GLN A 129 16.20 11.19 -0.35
C GLN A 129 15.99 12.71 -0.50
N ALA A 130 14.83 13.12 -1.01
CA ALA A 130 14.51 14.51 -1.30
C ALA A 130 14.21 15.32 -0.02
N GLY A 131 14.46 16.63 -0.09
CA GLY A 131 13.96 17.59 0.90
C GLY A 131 12.50 17.99 0.62
N ASP A 132 12.12 18.09 -0.65
CA ASP A 132 10.73 18.33 -1.05
C ASP A 132 10.00 17.00 -1.31
N THR A 133 8.75 16.93 -0.89
CA THR A 133 7.87 15.76 -1.04
C THR A 133 6.56 16.18 -1.70
N LEU A 134 5.69 15.21 -2.03
CA LEU A 134 4.37 15.50 -2.61
C LEU A 134 3.51 16.46 -1.77
N ALA A 135 3.75 16.54 -0.46
CA ALA A 135 2.91 17.30 0.48
C ALA A 135 3.71 18.15 1.48
N GLY A 136 4.96 18.50 1.16
CA GLY A 136 5.84 19.26 2.06
C GLY A 136 7.11 19.72 1.39
N GLY A 137 7.69 20.82 1.87
CA GLY A 137 8.83 21.48 1.25
C GLY A 137 8.46 22.71 0.43
N ASP A 138 9.46 23.36 -0.16
CA ASP A 138 9.30 24.66 -0.79
C ASP A 138 8.44 24.57 -2.05
N ALA A 139 8.71 23.61 -2.93
CA ALA A 139 7.93 23.42 -4.16
C ALA A 139 6.45 23.11 -3.85
N ALA A 140 6.17 22.31 -2.82
CA ALA A 140 4.81 22.01 -2.40
C ALA A 140 4.10 23.27 -1.87
N ALA A 141 4.77 24.05 -1.04
CA ALA A 141 4.20 25.28 -0.48
C ALA A 141 3.92 26.33 -1.56
N ASP A 142 4.85 26.53 -2.51
CA ASP A 142 4.67 27.42 -3.65
C ASP A 142 3.50 26.95 -4.53
N PHE A 143 3.41 25.65 -4.79
CA PHE A 143 2.33 25.06 -5.56
C PHE A 143 0.96 25.28 -4.90
N PHE A 144 0.83 25.03 -3.60
CA PHE A 144 -0.43 25.31 -2.89
C PHE A 144 -0.77 26.80 -2.85
N ALA A 145 0.22 27.68 -2.69
CA ALA A 145 0.01 29.12 -2.72
C ALA A 145 -0.49 29.61 -4.08
N MET A 146 0.09 29.11 -5.18
CA MET A 146 -0.39 29.38 -6.55
C MET A 146 -1.85 28.92 -6.77
N HIS A 147 -2.31 27.91 -6.03
CA HIS A 147 -3.66 27.37 -6.09
C HIS A 147 -4.60 27.91 -4.99
N GLY A 148 -4.22 29.03 -4.35
CA GLY A 148 -5.13 29.80 -3.48
C GLY A 148 -4.94 29.60 -1.98
N LEU A 149 -3.90 28.88 -1.53
CA LEU A 149 -3.56 28.85 -0.11
C LEU A 149 -2.87 30.17 0.30
N THR A 150 -3.64 31.09 0.87
CA THR A 150 -3.15 32.44 1.23
C THR A 150 -2.76 32.62 2.70
N ASP A 151 -3.07 31.67 3.57
CA ASP A 151 -2.70 31.73 5.00
C ASP A 151 -1.18 31.55 5.19
N PRO A 152 -0.44 32.59 5.63
CA PRO A 152 1.01 32.51 5.79
C PRO A 152 1.47 31.42 6.76
N ASP A 153 0.71 31.16 7.83
CA ASP A 153 1.08 30.14 8.81
C ASP A 153 0.93 28.73 8.23
N ALA A 154 -0.11 28.50 7.43
CA ALA A 154 -0.29 27.24 6.70
C ALA A 154 0.82 27.01 5.67
N VAL A 155 1.16 28.02 4.87
CA VAL A 155 2.26 27.95 3.89
C VAL A 155 3.59 27.65 4.59
N ALA A 156 3.89 28.33 5.70
CA ALA A 156 5.12 28.11 6.47
C ALA A 156 5.19 26.68 7.05
N LYS A 157 4.07 26.13 7.53
CA LYS A 157 4.00 24.74 8.02
C LYS A 157 4.29 23.73 6.91
N ILE A 158 3.79 23.96 5.69
CA ILE A 158 4.06 23.09 4.54
C ILE A 158 5.53 23.16 4.15
N ARG A 159 6.13 24.35 4.08
CA ARG A 159 7.56 24.51 3.81
C ARG A 159 8.42 23.74 4.81
N ALA A 160 8.07 23.78 6.10
CA ALA A 160 8.81 23.09 7.14
C ALA A 160 8.71 21.55 7.09
N ARG A 161 7.78 20.99 6.30
CA ARG A 161 7.48 19.54 6.24
C ARG A 161 8.42 18.78 5.27
N THR A 162 9.71 19.00 5.37
CA THR A 162 10.71 18.40 4.45
C THR A 162 11.09 16.95 4.77
N SER A 163 10.82 16.48 5.99
CA SER A 163 11.19 15.13 6.43
C SER A 163 10.00 14.17 6.53
N TYR A 164 8.78 14.60 6.17
CA TYR A 164 7.57 13.85 6.49
C TYR A 164 7.53 12.44 5.87
N TYR A 165 7.80 12.32 4.58
CA TYR A 165 7.84 11.01 3.91
C TYR A 165 8.97 10.15 4.49
N ARG A 166 10.20 10.67 4.56
CA ARG A 166 11.38 9.96 5.08
C ARG A 166 11.20 9.49 6.53
N ASN A 167 10.49 10.22 7.38
CA ASN A 167 10.25 9.81 8.76
C ASN A 167 9.37 8.55 8.86
N MET A 168 8.52 8.29 7.86
CA MET A 168 7.67 7.10 7.78
C MET A 168 8.23 6.03 6.85
N VAL A 169 9.13 6.40 5.93
CA VAL A 169 9.83 5.52 4.98
C VAL A 169 11.34 5.81 5.06
N PRO A 170 12.02 5.37 6.14
CA PRO A 170 13.41 5.72 6.41
C PRO A 170 14.39 5.10 5.42
N ALA A 171 14.01 3.98 4.81
CA ALA A 171 14.76 3.27 3.79
C ALA A 171 13.81 2.53 2.83
N VAL A 172 14.31 2.23 1.64
CA VAL A 172 13.65 1.41 0.62
C VAL A 172 14.69 0.39 0.13
N PRO A 173 14.36 -0.90 -0.05
CA PRO A 173 15.30 -1.92 -0.50
C PRO A 173 16.14 -1.48 -1.71
N GLU A 174 17.42 -1.84 -1.73
CA GLU A 174 18.33 -1.47 -2.83
C GLU A 174 17.94 -2.07 -4.19
N ARG A 175 17.20 -3.17 -4.16
CA ARG A 175 16.78 -3.95 -5.33
C ARG A 175 15.31 -4.31 -5.20
N PHE A 176 14.65 -4.48 -6.33
CA PHE A 176 13.27 -4.92 -6.40
C PHE A 176 13.06 -5.87 -7.58
N VAL A 177 12.01 -6.68 -7.50
CA VAL A 177 11.44 -7.44 -8.59
C VAL A 177 10.28 -6.61 -9.15
N ARG A 178 10.36 -6.26 -10.43
CA ARG A 178 9.35 -5.41 -11.06
C ARG A 178 8.05 -6.18 -11.25
N LEU A 179 6.95 -5.53 -10.88
CA LEU A 179 5.59 -5.91 -11.26
C LEU A 179 5.09 -5.02 -12.41
N LEU A 180 4.40 -5.61 -13.38
CA LEU A 180 3.75 -4.96 -14.50
C LEU A 180 2.26 -5.30 -14.57
N ASP A 181 1.50 -4.50 -15.32
CA ASP A 181 0.11 -4.83 -15.64
C ASP A 181 0.02 -6.17 -16.37
N GLY A 182 -0.91 -7.03 -15.93
CA GLY A 182 -1.12 -8.35 -16.52
C GLY A 182 -0.13 -9.43 -16.11
N ASP A 183 0.93 -9.12 -15.35
CA ASP A 183 1.83 -10.14 -14.80
C ASP A 183 1.07 -11.17 -13.95
N ILE A 184 1.49 -12.43 -14.01
CA ILE A 184 0.94 -13.50 -13.18
C ILE A 184 1.94 -13.86 -12.08
N VAL A 185 1.58 -13.51 -10.85
CA VAL A 185 2.33 -13.86 -9.65
C VAL A 185 1.76 -15.17 -9.09
N HIS A 186 2.58 -16.21 -9.03
CA HIS A 186 2.18 -17.48 -8.44
C HIS A 186 2.38 -17.43 -6.94
N ILE A 187 1.30 -17.53 -6.15
CA ILE A 187 1.31 -17.51 -4.68
C ILE A 187 0.44 -18.65 -4.17
N GLY A 188 1.01 -19.56 -3.38
CA GLY A 188 0.24 -20.64 -2.75
C GLY A 188 -0.41 -21.61 -3.74
N GLY A 189 0.26 -21.85 -4.87
CA GLY A 189 -0.26 -22.69 -5.96
C GLY A 189 -1.38 -22.04 -6.78
N ARG A 190 -1.61 -20.73 -6.63
CA ARG A 190 -2.63 -19.98 -7.37
C ARG A 190 -2.02 -18.85 -8.17
N GLU A 191 -2.66 -18.52 -9.28
CA GLU A 191 -2.33 -17.38 -10.12
C GLU A 191 -2.98 -16.11 -9.56
N TRP A 192 -2.17 -15.08 -9.34
CA TRP A 192 -2.60 -13.73 -9.00
C TRP A 192 -2.20 -12.79 -10.12
N ARG A 193 -3.18 -12.27 -10.84
CA ARG A 193 -2.98 -11.31 -11.92
C ARG A 193 -2.80 -9.91 -11.34
N CYS A 194 -1.71 -9.27 -11.72
CA CYS A 194 -1.48 -7.86 -11.47
C CYS A 194 -2.44 -7.01 -12.31
N ILE A 195 -3.09 -6.03 -11.68
CA ILE A 195 -3.94 -5.03 -12.33
C ILE A 195 -3.36 -3.67 -11.96
N VAL A 196 -2.78 -2.96 -12.94
CA VAL A 196 -2.25 -1.62 -12.69
C VAL A 196 -3.37 -0.58 -12.61
N GLY A 197 -3.27 0.33 -11.66
CA GLY A 197 -4.09 1.52 -11.51
C GLY A 197 -3.25 2.80 -11.46
N TYR A 198 -3.81 3.88 -11.98
CA TYR A 198 -3.18 5.19 -12.06
C TYR A 198 -4.04 6.26 -11.36
N GLY A 199 -3.49 7.44 -11.15
CA GLY A 199 -4.20 8.61 -10.61
C GLY A 199 -4.19 8.71 -9.09
N HIS A 200 -4.30 7.59 -8.38
CA HIS A 200 -4.05 7.56 -6.92
C HIS A 200 -2.55 7.60 -6.60
N ALA A 201 -1.78 6.75 -7.29
CA ALA A 201 -0.34 6.63 -7.20
C ALA A 201 0.26 6.48 -8.61
N PRO A 202 1.59 6.59 -8.78
CA PRO A 202 2.23 6.54 -10.09
C PRO A 202 2.02 5.25 -10.89
N GLU A 203 2.01 4.07 -10.27
CA GLU A 203 1.83 2.78 -10.95
C GLU A 203 1.31 1.71 -9.96
N HIS A 204 0.19 1.99 -9.29
CA HIS A 204 -0.38 1.12 -8.24
C HIS A 204 -0.68 -0.29 -8.78
N ILE A 205 -0.33 -1.33 -8.03
CA ILE A 205 -0.64 -2.73 -8.37
C ILE A 205 -1.67 -3.32 -7.41
N ALA A 206 -2.83 -3.69 -7.96
CA ALA A 206 -3.78 -4.59 -7.31
C ALA A 206 -3.51 -6.05 -7.74
N LEU A 207 -3.90 -7.02 -6.91
CA LEU A 207 -3.74 -8.44 -7.19
C LEU A 207 -5.10 -9.15 -7.22
N TYR A 208 -5.43 -9.81 -8.33
CA TYR A 208 -6.66 -10.57 -8.49
C TYR A 208 -6.38 -12.07 -8.64
N CYS A 209 -7.04 -12.91 -7.83
CA CYS A 209 -6.97 -14.37 -7.93
C CYS A 209 -8.32 -14.94 -8.38
N ASP A 210 -8.37 -15.52 -9.57
CA ASP A 210 -9.61 -16.07 -10.11
C ASP A 210 -10.10 -17.30 -9.34
N ALA A 211 -9.18 -18.17 -8.93
CA ALA A 211 -9.49 -19.39 -8.19
C ALA A 211 -10.13 -19.13 -6.81
N LEU A 212 -9.84 -17.97 -6.22
CA LEU A 212 -10.43 -17.52 -4.96
C LEU A 212 -11.57 -16.50 -5.13
N LYS A 213 -11.76 -15.96 -6.34
CA LYS A 213 -12.58 -14.77 -6.60
C LYS A 213 -12.23 -13.63 -5.63
N ALA A 214 -10.92 -13.41 -5.47
CA ALA A 214 -10.38 -12.47 -4.48
C ALA A 214 -9.61 -11.34 -5.16
N LEU A 215 -9.90 -10.10 -4.75
CA LEU A 215 -9.16 -8.92 -5.14
C LEU A 215 -8.50 -8.30 -3.90
N LEU A 216 -7.17 -8.20 -3.93
CA LEU A 216 -6.43 -7.28 -3.06
C LEU A 216 -6.32 -5.95 -3.81
N GLY A 217 -7.30 -5.07 -3.60
CA GLY A 217 -7.49 -3.86 -4.40
C GLY A 217 -6.55 -2.70 -4.05
N GLY A 218 -5.85 -2.79 -2.92
CA GLY A 218 -5.11 -1.65 -2.35
C GLY A 218 -6.00 -0.42 -2.22
N ASP A 219 -5.44 0.75 -2.48
CA ASP A 219 -6.15 2.02 -2.33
C ASP A 219 -7.02 2.39 -3.53
N MET A 220 -7.02 1.58 -4.59
CA MET A 220 -7.92 1.79 -5.74
C MET A 220 -9.38 1.48 -5.42
N MET A 221 -9.65 0.63 -4.43
CA MET A 221 -11.00 0.15 -4.08
C MET A 221 -11.21 0.14 -2.57
N LEU A 222 -11.82 1.20 -2.03
CA LEU A 222 -12.06 1.38 -0.60
C LEU A 222 -13.57 1.46 -0.30
N PRO A 223 -14.11 0.66 0.65
CA PRO A 223 -15.56 0.54 0.83
C PRO A 223 -16.21 1.76 1.49
N ARG A 224 -15.47 2.52 2.30
CA ARG A 224 -16.02 3.56 3.18
C ARG A 224 -15.61 4.99 2.82
N ILE A 225 -14.49 5.15 2.13
CA ILE A 225 -13.89 6.43 1.77
C ILE A 225 -13.57 6.44 0.28
N SER A 226 -13.46 7.64 -0.29
CA SER A 226 -12.93 7.79 -1.63
C SER A 226 -11.42 7.62 -1.62
N THR A 227 -10.88 7.01 -2.68
CA THR A 227 -9.46 7.04 -2.99
C THR A 227 -8.99 8.49 -3.16
N ASN A 228 -7.85 8.84 -2.53
CA ASN A 228 -7.25 10.15 -2.73
C ASN A 228 -6.74 10.28 -4.18
N VAL A 229 -7.07 11.37 -4.85
CA VAL A 229 -6.56 11.72 -6.18
C VAL A 229 -6.12 13.17 -6.13
N SER A 230 -4.85 13.43 -6.44
CA SER A 230 -4.26 14.77 -6.27
C SER A 230 -3.38 15.15 -7.45
N VAL A 231 -3.26 16.45 -7.66
CA VAL A 231 -2.23 17.08 -8.50
C VAL A 231 -1.20 17.68 -7.55
N HIS A 232 0.08 17.50 -7.84
CA HIS A 232 1.17 17.92 -6.97
C HIS A 232 2.25 18.67 -7.74
N ALA A 233 3.12 19.39 -7.01
CA ALA A 233 4.16 20.23 -7.60
C ALA A 233 5.09 19.50 -8.60
N GLY A 234 5.33 18.21 -8.41
CA GLY A 234 6.15 17.39 -9.33
C GLY A 234 5.49 17.02 -10.66
N GLU A 235 4.17 17.19 -10.80
CA GLU A 235 3.41 16.95 -12.03
C GLU A 235 2.21 17.94 -12.08
N PRO A 236 2.48 19.25 -12.26
CA PRO A 236 1.49 20.30 -12.01
C PRO A 236 0.31 20.32 -12.99
N GLU A 237 0.45 19.70 -14.16
CA GLU A 237 -0.59 19.57 -15.19
C GLU A 237 -1.25 18.18 -15.21
N ALA A 238 -1.03 17.35 -14.18
CA ALA A 238 -1.58 16.00 -14.12
C ALA A 238 -3.11 15.98 -14.23
N ASN A 239 -3.64 15.01 -14.98
CA ASN A 239 -5.06 14.68 -14.97
C ASN A 239 -5.32 13.38 -14.19
N SER A 240 -4.90 13.38 -12.93
CA SER A 240 -4.95 12.22 -12.04
C SER A 240 -6.37 11.66 -11.90
N LEU A 241 -7.41 12.50 -11.96
CA LEU A 241 -8.80 12.05 -11.91
C LEU A 241 -9.21 11.26 -13.14
N LYS A 242 -8.83 11.71 -14.35
CA LYS A 242 -9.08 10.93 -15.55
C LYS A 242 -8.35 9.58 -15.49
N LEU A 243 -7.08 9.58 -15.08
CA LEU A 243 -6.29 8.36 -14.93
C LEU A 243 -6.93 7.38 -13.93
N PHE A 244 -7.43 7.89 -12.80
CA PHE A 244 -8.15 7.08 -11.82
C PHE A 244 -9.43 6.48 -12.40
N LEU A 245 -10.29 7.28 -13.03
CA LEU A 245 -11.54 6.81 -13.61
C LEU A 245 -11.32 5.79 -14.74
N ASP A 246 -10.34 6.03 -15.61
CA ASP A 246 -9.95 5.07 -16.65
C ASP A 246 -9.43 3.75 -16.03
N SER A 247 -8.74 3.83 -14.88
CA SER A 247 -8.25 2.65 -14.16
C SER A 247 -9.37 1.86 -13.50
N ILE A 248 -10.41 2.52 -12.98
CA ILE A 248 -11.57 1.86 -12.37
C ILE A 248 -12.29 0.95 -13.37
N VAL A 249 -12.31 1.29 -14.67
CA VAL A 249 -12.88 0.44 -15.72
C VAL A 249 -12.26 -0.95 -15.73
N LYS A 250 -10.97 -1.10 -15.43
CA LYS A 250 -10.28 -2.40 -15.41
C LYS A 250 -10.83 -3.38 -14.36
N PHE A 251 -11.48 -2.86 -13.31
CA PHE A 251 -12.09 -3.68 -12.26
C PHE A 251 -13.52 -4.09 -12.60
N MET A 252 -14.16 -3.43 -13.57
CA MET A 252 -15.54 -3.76 -13.98
C MET A 252 -15.65 -5.10 -14.71
N ASP A 253 -14.55 -5.60 -15.28
CA ASP A 253 -14.48 -6.91 -15.94
C ASP A 253 -14.30 -8.07 -14.95
N LEU A 254 -14.10 -7.78 -13.67
CA LEU A 254 -13.99 -8.83 -12.64
C LEU A 254 -15.37 -9.47 -12.42
N PRO A 255 -15.43 -10.80 -12.15
CA PRO A 255 -16.69 -11.45 -11.85
C PRO A 255 -17.32 -10.85 -10.60
N GLY A 256 -18.64 -10.71 -10.63
CA GLY A 256 -19.40 -10.40 -9.42
C GLY A 256 -19.36 -11.54 -8.42
N ASP A 257 -19.66 -11.18 -7.18
CA ASP A 257 -19.81 -12.04 -6.00
C ASP A 257 -20.84 -13.17 -6.20
#